data_AF-A0A3A9SHZ2-F1
#
_entry.id   AF-A0A3A9SHZ2-F1
#
_cell.length_a   1.000
_cell.length_b   1.000
_cell.length_c   1.000
_cell.angle_alpha   90.00
_cell.angle_beta   90.00
_cell.angle_gamma   90.00
#
_symmetry.space_group_name_H-M   'P 1'
#
loop_
_entity.id
_entity.type
_entity.pdbx_description
1 polymer ?
#
loop_
_entity_poly.entity_id
_entity_poly.type
_entity_poly.pdbx_seq_one_letter_code
_entity_poly.pdbx_strand_id
1 'polypeptide(L)'
;MASIIQNSQVFNNEVSFCRVYSIENKKLLEERFLAHRISYFIEWQDKSFFQRLFDRSGNKIVCTFRINRSDIAKARELCQGIEGIKFKDNGDLDNDNIIKRRSEAVKVKEDDGSDMEIPKIKVEEISGSDSE
;
A
#
# COMPACT_ATOMS: atom_id res chain seq x y z
N MET A 1 -35.00 5.80 -1.96
CA MET A 1 -34.39 4.59 -1.37
C MET A 1 -32.96 4.48 -1.88
N ALA A 2 -31.96 4.69 -1.01
CA ALA A 2 -30.56 4.57 -1.41
C ALA A 2 -30.23 3.09 -1.63
N SER A 3 -29.85 2.71 -2.85
CA SER A 3 -29.38 1.37 -3.16
C SER A 3 -27.98 1.19 -2.56
N ILE A 4 -27.89 0.38 -1.50
CA ILE A 4 -26.60 -0.14 -1.02
C ILE A 4 -26.01 -0.98 -2.15
N ILE A 5 -24.88 -0.52 -2.68
CA ILE A 5 -24.10 -1.23 -3.68
C ILE A 5 -23.59 -2.52 -3.04
N GLN A 6 -24.27 -3.65 -3.28
CA GLN A 6 -23.86 -5.00 -2.88
C GLN A 6 -22.75 -5.57 -3.78
N ASN A 7 -21.91 -4.73 -4.38
CA ASN A 7 -20.74 -5.23 -5.10
C ASN A 7 -19.65 -5.49 -4.07
N SER A 8 -19.16 -6.73 -3.98
CA SER A 8 -17.96 -7.08 -3.22
C SER A 8 -16.78 -6.22 -3.69
N GLN A 9 -16.53 -5.12 -2.99
CA GLN A 9 -15.38 -4.27 -3.26
C GLN A 9 -14.11 -5.07 -2.94
N VAL A 10 -13.46 -5.59 -3.97
CA VAL A 10 -12.16 -6.26 -3.84
C VAL A 10 -11.11 -5.17 -3.70
N PHE A 11 -10.67 -4.93 -2.47
CA PHE A 11 -9.56 -4.02 -2.20
C PHE A 11 -8.23 -4.76 -2.45
N ASN A 12 -7.51 -4.37 -3.50
CA ASN A 12 -6.15 -4.85 -3.70
C ASN A 12 -5.20 -3.99 -2.86
N ASN A 13 -4.82 -4.52 -1.69
CA ASN A 13 -3.89 -3.86 -0.76
C ASN A 13 -2.43 -4.22 -1.03
N GLU A 14 -2.14 -4.99 -2.09
CA GLU A 14 -0.77 -5.36 -2.42
C GLU A 14 -0.06 -4.24 -3.16
N VAL A 15 1.10 -3.84 -2.67
CA VAL A 15 1.95 -2.82 -3.28
C VAL A 15 3.26 -3.44 -3.76
N SER A 16 3.80 -2.91 -4.86
CA SER A 16 5.14 -3.28 -5.30
C SER A 16 6.18 -2.73 -4.31
N PHE A 17 6.88 -3.60 -3.60
CA PHE A 17 7.81 -3.22 -2.54
C PHE A 17 9.24 -3.05 -3.04
N CYS A 18 9.78 -4.08 -3.71
CA CYS A 18 11.16 -4.04 -4.18
C CYS A 18 11.39 -4.90 -5.42
N ARG A 19 12.40 -4.52 -6.20
CA ARG A 19 12.90 -5.28 -7.36
C ARG A 19 14.25 -5.90 -7.04
N VAL A 20 14.40 -7.18 -7.40
CA VAL A 20 15.55 -8.01 -7.08
C VAL A 20 16.20 -8.52 -8.37
N TYR A 21 17.53 -8.50 -8.41
CA TYR A 21 18.31 -8.82 -9.62
C TYR A 21 19.14 -10.12 -9.52
N SER A 22 19.24 -10.70 -8.32
CA SER A 22 20.01 -11.91 -8.04
C SER A 22 19.13 -12.98 -7.41
N ILE A 23 19.39 -14.24 -7.77
CA ILE A 23 18.66 -15.38 -7.20
C ILE A 23 18.98 -15.60 -5.72
N GLU A 24 20.18 -15.25 -5.28
CA GLU A 24 20.60 -15.34 -3.87
C GLU A 24 19.81 -14.36 -2.99
N ASN A 25 19.76 -13.09 -3.40
CA ASN A 25 18.99 -12.06 -2.73
C ASN A 25 17.50 -12.39 -2.69
N LYS A 26 16.99 -13.01 -3.76
CA LYS A 26 15.59 -13.47 -3.84
C LYS A 26 15.31 -14.53 -2.77
N LYS A 27 16.17 -15.54 -2.63
CA LYS A 27 16.01 -16.57 -1.58
C LYS A 27 16.11 -15.99 -0.17
N LEU A 28 17.07 -15.10 0.07
CA LEU A 28 17.25 -14.44 1.36
C LEU A 28 16.03 -13.62 1.77
N LEU A 29 15.43 -12.88 0.82
CA LEU A 29 14.20 -12.13 1.06
C LEU A 29 13.02 -13.03 1.39
N GLU A 30 12.84 -14.12 0.64
CA GLU A 30 11.77 -15.10 0.90
C GLU A 30 11.89 -15.67 2.31
N GLU A 31 13.10 -16.08 2.72
CA GLU A 31 13.34 -16.62 4.04
C GLU A 31 12.99 -15.60 5.15
N ARG A 32 13.42 -14.34 5.01
CA ARG A 32 13.07 -13.29 5.98
C ARG A 32 11.57 -13.02 6.02
N PHE A 33 10.90 -12.92 4.88
CA PHE A 33 9.47 -12.64 4.84
C PHE A 33 8.65 -13.80 5.44
N LEU A 34 9.01 -15.04 5.14
CA LEU A 34 8.36 -16.21 5.73
C LEU A 34 8.59 -16.28 7.25
N ALA A 35 9.83 -16.06 7.71
CA ALA A 35 10.17 -16.06 9.13
C ALA A 35 9.36 -15.01 9.92
N HIS A 36 9.07 -13.87 9.31
CA HIS A 36 8.33 -12.77 9.93
C HIS A 36 6.84 -12.75 9.58
N ARG A 37 6.32 -13.81 8.94
CA ARG A 37 4.92 -13.99 8.50
C ARG A 37 4.38 -12.85 7.63
N ILE A 38 5.22 -12.33 6.74
CA ILE A 38 4.84 -11.32 5.76
C ILE A 38 4.36 -12.06 4.51
N SER A 39 3.11 -11.85 4.11
CA SER A 39 2.59 -12.40 2.86
C SER A 39 3.18 -11.63 1.68
N TYR A 40 3.64 -12.37 0.66
CA TYR A 40 4.23 -11.77 -0.53
C TYR A 40 3.81 -12.49 -1.81
N PHE A 41 3.82 -11.74 -2.90
CA PHE A 41 3.64 -12.23 -4.26
C PHE A 41 4.86 -11.84 -5.11
N ILE A 42 5.33 -12.75 -5.95
CA ILE A 42 6.48 -12.48 -6.84
C ILE A 42 5.99 -12.32 -8.27
N GLU A 43 6.21 -11.12 -8.80
CA GLU A 43 6.01 -10.82 -10.20
C GLU A 43 7.32 -11.02 -10.96
N TRP A 44 7.40 -12.06 -11.78
CA TRP A 44 8.55 -12.32 -12.65
C TRP A 44 8.50 -11.39 -13.84
N GLN A 45 9.64 -10.75 -14.14
CA GLN A 45 9.77 -9.95 -15.36
C GLN A 45 10.31 -10.84 -16.47
N ASP A 46 9.62 -10.86 -17.60
CA ASP A 46 10.07 -11.62 -18.77
C ASP A 46 11.45 -11.11 -19.21
N LYS A 47 12.40 -12.04 -19.28
CA LYS A 47 13.72 -11.75 -19.85
C LYS A 47 13.49 -11.42 -21.32
N SER A 48 13.80 -10.20 -21.74
CA SER A 48 13.80 -9.86 -23.17
C SER A 48 14.66 -10.87 -23.94
N PHE A 49 14.26 -11.23 -25.16
CA PHE A 49 14.96 -12.23 -25.98
C PHE A 49 16.47 -12.00 -26.09
N PHE A 50 16.90 -10.73 -26.17
CA PHE A 50 18.31 -10.35 -26.15
C PHE A 50 19.01 -10.66 -24.83
N GLN A 51 18.35 -10.41 -23.69
CA GLN A 51 18.90 -10.70 -22.37
C GLN A 51 19.08 -12.21 -22.15
N ARG A 52 18.20 -13.03 -22.73
CA ARG A 52 18.33 -14.50 -22.69
C ARG A 52 19.54 -15.03 -23.47
N LEU A 53 20.00 -14.31 -24.50
CA LEU A 53 21.18 -14.67 -25.31
C LEU A 53 22.52 -14.28 -24.65
N PHE A 54 22.54 -13.19 -23.88
CA PHE A 54 23.74 -12.72 -23.17
C PHE A 54 23.92 -13.33 -21.77
N ASP A 55 22.86 -13.88 -21.18
CA ASP A 55 22.86 -14.45 -19.83
C ASP A 55 23.35 -15.92 -19.83
N ARG A 56 24.61 -16.13 -20.20
CA ARG A 56 25.25 -17.47 -20.22
C ARG A 56 25.43 -18.10 -18.83
N SER A 57 25.33 -17.31 -17.76
CA SER A 57 25.59 -17.75 -16.39
C SER A 57 24.31 -18.12 -15.61
N GLY A 58 23.11 -17.81 -16.12
CA GLY A 58 21.82 -18.16 -15.51
C GLY A 58 21.50 -17.51 -14.14
N ASN A 59 22.47 -16.87 -13.48
CA ASN A 59 22.35 -16.37 -12.11
C ASN A 59 21.66 -14.99 -11.99
N LYS A 60 21.45 -14.30 -13.11
CA LYS A 60 20.77 -13.00 -13.13
C LYS A 60 19.28 -13.22 -13.36
N ILE A 61 18.46 -12.77 -12.42
CA ILE A 61 17.00 -12.79 -12.54
C ILE A 61 16.48 -11.37 -12.40
N VAL A 62 15.22 -11.15 -12.75
CA VAL A 62 14.57 -9.88 -12.44
C VAL A 62 13.16 -10.19 -11.96
N CYS A 63 12.89 -9.93 -10.69
CA CYS A 63 11.56 -10.12 -10.12
C CYS A 63 11.21 -8.96 -9.18
N THR A 64 9.91 -8.73 -9.01
CA THR A 64 9.38 -7.71 -8.12
C THR A 64 8.57 -8.39 -7.02
N PHE A 65 8.89 -8.09 -5.77
CA PHE A 65 8.10 -8.52 -4.63
C PHE A 65 6.97 -7.52 -4.41
N ARG A 66 5.75 -8.05 -4.33
CA ARG A 66 4.57 -7.33 -3.87
C ARG A 66 4.21 -7.83 -2.47
N ILE A 67 3.88 -6.92 -1.57
CA ILE A 67 3.49 -7.25 -0.19
C ILE A 67 2.26 -6.44 0.19
N ASN A 68 1.57 -6.84 1.26
CA ASN A 68 0.47 -6.05 1.79
C ASN A 68 0.96 -4.67 2.28
N ARG A 69 0.18 -3.62 2.03
CA ARG A 69 0.47 -2.26 2.50
C ARG A 69 0.73 -2.17 4.01
N SER A 70 0.06 -2.98 4.83
CA SER A 70 0.27 -3.00 6.29
C SER A 70 1.70 -3.38 6.69
N ASP A 71 2.35 -4.19 5.86
CA ASP A 71 3.62 -4.83 6.20
C ASP A 71 4.82 -4.04 5.68
N ILE A 72 4.62 -2.93 4.94
CA ILE A 72 5.69 -2.13 4.34
C ILE A 72 6.72 -1.68 5.38
N ALA A 73 6.25 -1.15 6.51
CA ALA A 73 7.14 -0.62 7.55
C ALA A 73 8.06 -1.71 8.11
N LYS A 74 7.47 -2.86 8.47
CA LYS A 74 8.18 -4.04 8.97
C LYS A 74 9.12 -4.62 7.91
N ALA A 75 8.64 -4.77 6.68
CA ALA A 75 9.43 -5.29 5.57
C ALA A 75 10.63 -4.37 5.27
N ARG A 76 10.44 -3.05 5.34
CA ARG A 76 11.52 -2.08 5.14
C ARG A 76 12.60 -2.25 6.19
N GLU A 77 12.23 -2.35 7.47
CA GLU A 77 13.18 -2.59 8.57
C GLU A 77 13.95 -3.91 8.36
N LEU A 78 13.25 -4.99 8.04
CA LEU A 78 13.86 -6.31 7.81
C LEU A 78 14.77 -6.36 6.59
N CYS A 79 14.56 -5.49 5.60
CA CYS A 79 15.38 -5.43 4.39
C CYS A 79 16.55 -4.44 4.52
N GLN A 80 16.66 -3.69 5.63
CA GLN A 80 17.82 -2.84 5.87
C GLN A 80 19.08 -3.72 5.90
N GLY A 81 20.09 -3.33 5.13
CA GLY A 81 21.38 -4.03 5.05
C GLY A 81 21.46 -5.20 4.05
N ILE A 82 20.40 -5.50 3.29
CA ILE A 82 20.54 -6.43 2.16
C ILE A 82 20.99 -5.66 0.92
N GLU A 83 22.19 -5.97 0.43
CA GLU A 83 22.75 -5.35 -0.78
C GLU A 83 22.10 -5.94 -2.05
N GLY A 84 21.86 -5.10 -3.07
CA GLY A 84 21.36 -5.55 -4.37
C GLY A 84 19.84 -5.68 -4.50
N ILE A 85 19.09 -5.01 -3.63
CA ILE A 85 17.64 -4.81 -3.76
C ILE A 85 17.36 -3.34 -4.09
N LYS A 86 16.46 -3.10 -5.04
CA LYS A 86 15.96 -1.75 -5.36
C LYS A 86 14.56 -1.57 -4.78
N PHE A 87 14.41 -0.76 -3.74
CA PHE A 87 13.09 -0.38 -3.23
C PHE A 87 12.32 0.43 -4.27
N LYS A 88 11.00 0.22 -4.32
CA LYS A 88 10.11 1.00 -5.17
C LYS A 88 9.40 2.02 -4.29
N ASP A 89 9.68 3.29 -4.56
CA ASP A 89 9.00 4.39 -3.88
C ASP A 89 7.60 4.53 -4.48
N ASN A 90 6.63 3.89 -3.84
CA ASN A 90 5.23 4.26 -4.04
C ASN A 90 5.03 5.44 -3.10
N GLY A 91 4.73 6.63 -3.62
CA GLY A 91 4.55 7.89 -2.85
C GLY A 91 3.45 7.87 -1.77
N ASP A 92 3.00 6.69 -1.37
CA ASP A 92 1.97 6.41 -0.38
C ASP A 92 2.43 6.69 1.05
N LEU A 93 3.72 6.50 1.36
CA LEU A 93 4.27 6.80 2.69
C LEU A 93 4.20 8.31 3.00
N ASP A 94 4.36 9.17 1.99
CA ASP A 94 4.26 10.63 2.19
C ASP A 94 2.82 11.08 2.38
N ASN A 95 1.87 10.49 1.65
CA ASN A 95 0.45 10.81 1.76
C ASN A 95 -0.13 10.46 3.14
N ASP A 96 0.24 9.30 3.71
CA ASP A 96 -0.22 8.92 5.05
C ASP A 96 0.29 9.88 6.13
N ASN A 97 1.54 10.36 5.99
CA ASN A 97 2.10 11.38 6.86
C ASN A 97 1.42 12.75 6.67
N ILE A 98 1.04 13.11 5.45
CA ILE A 98 0.28 14.34 5.16
C ILE A 98 -1.11 14.28 5.79
N ILE A 99 -1.81 13.15 5.70
CA ILE A 99 -3.16 12.96 6.26
C ILE A 99 -3.09 13.00 7.79
N LYS A 100 -2.09 12.35 8.41
CA LYS A 100 -1.88 12.40 9.87
C LYS A 100 -1.64 13.82 10.39
N ARG A 101 -0.78 14.61 9.73
CA ARG A 101 -0.57 16.02 10.11
C ARG A 101 -1.85 16.84 10.01
N ARG A 102 -2.70 16.57 9.00
CA ARG A 102 -3.99 17.26 8.86
C ARG A 102 -4.95 16.88 10.00
N SER A 103 -5.05 15.62 10.38
CA SER A 103 -5.93 15.20 11.48
C SER A 103 -5.43 15.65 12.84
N GLU A 104 -4.11 15.70 13.06
CA GLU A 104 -3.51 16.28 14.26
C GLU A 104 -3.77 17.80 14.34
N ALA A 105 -3.62 18.54 13.24
CA ALA A 105 -3.91 19.97 13.20
C ALA A 105 -5.39 20.31 13.42
N VAL A 106 -6.31 19.40 13.09
CA VAL A 106 -7.74 19.55 13.40
C VAL A 106 -8.00 19.31 14.89
N LYS A 107 -7.39 18.28 15.49
CA LYS A 107 -7.52 18.02 16.94
C LYS A 107 -6.98 19.16 17.81
N VAL A 108 -5.86 19.77 17.42
CA VAL A 108 -5.27 20.90 18.16
C VAL A 108 -6.20 22.12 18.19
N LYS A 109 -7.10 22.27 17.21
CA LYS A 109 -8.10 23.35 17.18
C LYS A 109 -9.36 23.06 18.01
N GLU A 110 -9.57 21.82 18.45
CA GLU A 110 -10.73 21.45 19.28
C GLU A 110 -10.44 21.65 20.79
N ASP A 111 -9.18 21.58 21.21
CA ASP A 111 -8.76 21.75 22.62
C ASP A 111 -8.46 23.22 23.02
N ASP A 112 -8.27 24.10 22.03
CA ASP A 112 -8.21 25.55 22.15
C ASP A 112 -9.65 26.08 22.14
N GLY A 113 -10.20 26.31 23.34
CA GLY A 113 -11.59 26.69 23.59
C GLY A 113 -12.04 27.98 22.91
N SER A 114 -12.45 27.86 21.64
CA SER A 114 -13.37 28.78 20.99
C SER A 114 -14.53 27.96 20.41
N ASP A 115 -15.75 28.28 20.85
CA ASP A 115 -17.01 27.73 20.34
C ASP A 115 -17.04 27.84 18.81
N MET A 116 -16.64 26.78 18.11
CA MET A 116 -16.93 26.63 16.68
C MET A 116 -18.21 25.84 16.53
N GLU A 117 -19.28 26.57 16.21
CA GLU A 117 -20.55 25.98 15.80
C GLU A 117 -20.30 25.03 14.62
N ILE A 118 -20.54 23.75 14.87
CA ILE A 118 -20.64 22.74 13.82
C ILE A 118 -21.74 23.21 12.85
N PRO A 119 -21.47 23.38 11.55
CA PRO A 119 -22.52 23.76 10.61
C PRO A 119 -23.58 22.66 10.61
N LYS A 120 -24.75 22.96 11.19
CA LYS A 120 -25.91 22.07 11.17
C LYS A 120 -26.33 21.90 9.72
N ILE A 121 -26.13 20.69 9.19
CA ILE A 121 -26.71 20.26 7.93
C ILE A 121 -28.23 20.32 8.12
N LYS A 122 -28.89 21.30 7.50
CA LYS A 122 -30.36 21.33 7.40
C LYS A 122 -30.77 20.16 6.51
N VAL A 123 -31.23 19.08 7.13
CA VAL A 123 -32.00 18.05 6.44
C VAL A 123 -33.42 18.59 6.40
N GLU A 124 -33.85 19.08 5.25
CA GLU A 124 -35.27 19.38 5.02
C GLU A 124 -36.03 18.06 4.98
N GLU A 125 -36.96 17.89 5.92
CA GLU A 125 -37.96 16.83 5.88
C GLU A 125 -38.83 17.04 4.63
N ILE A 126 -38.67 16.18 3.63
CA ILE A 126 -39.67 16.04 2.58
C ILE A 126 -40.87 15.36 3.23
N SER A 127 -41.84 16.17 3.68
CA SER A 127 -43.14 15.69 4.12
C SER A 127 -43.82 14.97 2.96
N GLY A 128 -44.02 13.66 3.11
CA GLY A 128 -44.89 12.89 2.24
C GLY A 128 -46.29 13.45 2.31
N SER A 129 -46.82 13.88 1.17
CA SER A 129 -48.25 14.06 0.97
C SER A 129 -48.83 12.69 0.59
N ASP A 130 -49.31 11.97 1.60
CA ASP A 130 -50.39 11.02 1.41
C ASP A 130 -51.65 11.83 1.03
N SER A 131 -52.25 11.50 -0.12
CA SER A 131 -53.64 11.83 -0.39
C SER A 131 -54.20 10.89 -1.46
N GLU A 132 -55.02 9.95 -0.96
CA GLU A 132 -56.18 9.24 -1.54
C GLU A 132 -56.04 8.45 -2.85
#